data_AF-A0A1H3CY93-F1
#
_entry.id   AF-A0A1H3CY93-F1
#
_cell.length_a   1.000
_cell.length_b   1.000
_cell.length_c   1.000
_cell.angle_alpha   90.00
_cell.angle_beta   90.00
_cell.angle_gamma   90.00
#
_symmetry.space_group_name_H-M   'P 1'
#
loop_
_entity.id
_entity.type
_entity.pdbx_description
1 polymer ?
#
loop_
_entity_poly.entity_id
_entity_poly.type
_entity_poly.pdbx_seq_one_letter_code
_entity_poly.pdbx_strand_id
1 'polypeptide(L)'
;MTAQQRPPVFELHIRPLFRLLDRAHMLSLVTPGIDLWDLDTVWAAREEILTRLRGEGSLNMPGLPVGGPWPAEWIALFERWIATGSDTTPGHHLVVTKPDQAYEWKNLGGERRRLSAMVTAPTEGCRVWFELDAVAAGRRDYTLHLEPAFPGPPADPTPVRATEHLLRSEVERVTVRDADGTQELVVP
;
A
#
# COMPACT_ATOMS: atom_id res chain seq x y z
N MET A 1 3.46 15.04 25.89
CA MET A 1 4.04 13.89 25.18
C MET A 1 3.37 13.84 23.82
N THR A 2 4.03 14.35 22.77
CA THR A 2 3.53 14.21 21.39
C THR A 2 3.59 12.73 21.04
N ALA A 3 2.44 12.10 20.81
CA ALA A 3 2.39 10.75 20.26
C ALA A 3 3.22 10.76 18.97
N GLN A 4 4.21 9.86 18.89
CA GLN A 4 5.04 9.73 17.71
C GLN A 4 4.14 9.35 16.54
N GLN A 5 3.96 10.27 15.59
CA GLN A 5 3.08 10.06 14.44
C GLN A 5 3.62 8.90 13.59
N ARG A 6 2.72 8.04 13.11
CA ARG A 6 3.08 6.93 12.22
C ARG A 6 3.87 7.47 11.01
N PRO A 7 4.97 6.80 10.63
CA PRO A 7 5.68 7.11 9.39
C PRO A 7 4.73 7.03 8.18
N PRO A 8 4.81 7.97 7.22
CA PRO A 8 4.01 7.88 6.01
C PRO A 8 4.40 6.64 5.20
N VAL A 9 3.41 6.01 4.59
CA VAL A 9 3.56 4.79 3.78
C VAL A 9 3.02 5.11 2.39
N PHE A 10 3.75 4.78 1.34
CA PHE A 10 3.39 5.15 -0.03
C PHE A 10 1.95 4.75 -0.39
N GLU A 11 1.61 3.46 -0.29
CA GLU A 11 0.33 2.89 -0.74
C GLU A 11 -0.87 3.41 0.07
N LEU A 12 -0.66 3.70 1.36
CA LEU A 12 -1.70 4.08 2.30
C LEU A 12 -1.90 5.59 2.42
N HIS A 13 -0.84 6.38 2.25
CA HIS A 13 -0.85 7.80 2.59
C HIS A 13 -0.47 8.72 1.42
N ILE A 14 0.33 8.25 0.46
CA ILE A 14 0.82 9.09 -0.66
C ILE A 14 0.06 8.80 -1.94
N ARG A 15 -0.01 7.53 -2.34
CA ARG A 15 -0.74 7.07 -3.52
C ARG A 15 -2.18 7.61 -3.57
N PRO A 16 -2.96 7.64 -2.46
CA PRO A 16 -4.32 8.20 -2.48
C PRO A 16 -4.39 9.71 -2.74
N LEU A 17 -3.31 10.47 -2.55
CA LEU A 17 -3.26 11.90 -2.87
C LEU A 17 -3.20 12.16 -4.38
N PHE A 18 -2.69 11.19 -5.14
CA PHE A 18 -2.70 11.22 -6.60
C PHE A 18 -4.05 10.73 -7.12
N ARG A 19 -4.84 11.66 -7.67
CA ARG A 19 -6.17 11.35 -8.20
C ARG A 19 -6.02 10.57 -9.50
N LEU A 20 -7.08 9.84 -9.87
CA LEU A 20 -7.16 9.11 -11.15
C LEU A 20 -6.82 9.99 -12.36
N LEU A 21 -7.31 11.24 -12.37
CA LEU A 21 -7.03 12.20 -13.43
C LEU A 21 -5.54 12.60 -13.46
N ASP A 22 -4.93 12.82 -12.30
CA ASP A 22 -3.51 13.18 -12.21
C ASP A 22 -2.65 12.05 -12.79
N ARG A 23 -2.94 10.79 -12.40
CA ARG A 23 -2.26 9.61 -12.93
C ARG A 23 -2.44 9.49 -14.44
N ALA A 24 -3.67 9.66 -14.95
CA ALA A 24 -3.95 9.56 -16.38
C ALA A 24 -3.16 10.61 -17.19
N HIS A 25 -3.08 11.85 -16.69
CA HIS A 25 -2.29 12.91 -17.33
C HIS A 25 -0.79 12.61 -17.28
N MET A 26 -0.25 12.18 -16.14
CA MET A 26 1.18 11.88 -16.03
C MET A 26 1.60 10.68 -16.89
N LEU A 27 0.69 9.73 -17.14
CA LEU A 27 0.93 8.62 -18.06
C LEU A 27 0.87 9.02 -19.55
N SER A 28 0.03 9.99 -19.92
CA SER A 28 -0.31 10.27 -21.33
C SER A 28 0.24 11.59 -21.88
N LEU A 29 0.47 12.59 -21.03
CA LEU A 29 0.85 13.95 -21.42
C LEU A 29 2.31 14.29 -21.09
N VAL A 30 2.99 13.43 -20.32
CA VAL A 30 4.41 13.59 -19.96
C VAL A 30 5.24 12.53 -20.67
N THR A 31 6.44 12.89 -21.12
CA THR A 31 7.37 11.95 -21.78
C THR A 31 8.74 12.06 -21.11
N PRO A 32 9.26 10.97 -20.51
CA PRO A 32 8.61 9.67 -20.33
C PRO A 32 7.39 9.76 -19.40
N GLY A 33 6.39 8.89 -19.60
CA GLY A 33 5.21 8.84 -18.74
C GLY A 33 5.57 8.43 -17.31
N ILE A 34 4.93 9.06 -16.33
CA ILE A 34 5.16 8.80 -14.90
C ILE A 34 3.90 8.14 -14.34
N ASP A 35 3.96 6.86 -13.97
CA ASP A 35 2.86 6.23 -13.25
C ASP A 35 2.87 6.68 -11.78
N LEU A 36 1.96 7.59 -11.42
CA LEU A 36 1.85 8.12 -10.06
C LEU A 36 1.40 7.08 -9.02
N TRP A 37 1.02 5.87 -9.43
CA TRP A 37 0.68 4.78 -8.51
C TRP A 37 1.78 3.71 -8.42
N ASP A 38 2.86 3.87 -9.18
CA ASP A 38 4.04 3.02 -9.12
C ASP A 38 5.08 3.64 -8.17
N LEU A 39 5.47 2.88 -7.15
CA LEU A 39 6.39 3.35 -6.12
C LEU A 39 7.73 3.80 -6.70
N ASP A 40 8.32 2.97 -7.56
CA ASP A 40 9.66 3.20 -8.09
C ASP A 40 9.69 4.43 -9.01
N THR A 41 8.67 4.57 -9.85
CA THR A 41 8.49 5.72 -10.74
C THR A 41 8.29 7.02 -9.96
N VAL A 42 7.44 7.01 -8.92
CA VAL A 42 7.25 8.18 -8.04
C VAL A 42 8.52 8.48 -7.26
N TRP A 43 9.21 7.47 -6.74
CA TRP A 43 10.44 7.65 -5.99
C TRP A 43 11.55 8.27 -6.84
N ALA A 44 11.72 7.80 -8.08
CA ALA A 44 12.70 8.35 -9.01
C ALA A 44 12.42 9.83 -9.35
N ALA A 45 11.13 10.21 -9.43
CA ALA A 45 10.71 11.58 -9.77
C ALA A 45 10.41 12.47 -8.55
N ARG A 46 10.62 12.00 -7.31
CA ARG A 46 10.10 12.62 -6.08
C ARG A 46 10.46 14.09 -5.91
N GLU A 47 11.69 14.48 -6.21
CA GLU A 47 12.17 15.86 -6.06
C GLU A 47 11.56 16.79 -7.12
N GLU A 48 11.41 16.29 -8.36
CA GLU A 48 10.70 17.04 -9.40
C GLU A 48 9.23 17.20 -9.04
N ILE A 49 8.57 16.13 -8.60
CA ILE A 49 7.18 16.18 -8.11
C ILE A 49 7.06 17.22 -7.01
N LEU A 50 7.93 17.21 -6.00
CA LEU A 50 7.90 18.15 -4.89
C LEU A 50 8.09 19.61 -5.37
N THR A 51 9.02 19.85 -6.29
CA THR A 51 9.25 21.17 -6.90
C THR A 51 7.97 21.69 -7.57
N ARG A 52 7.27 20.82 -8.33
CA ARG A 52 6.01 21.16 -9.02
C ARG A 52 4.84 21.35 -8.05
N LEU A 53 4.77 20.56 -6.98
CA LEU A 53 3.76 20.68 -5.94
C LEU A 53 3.87 22.01 -5.18
N ARG A 54 5.08 22.50 -4.96
CA ARG A 54 5.35 23.78 -4.30
C ARG A 54 5.30 24.99 -5.25
N GLY A 55 5.32 24.75 -6.56
CA GLY A 55 5.32 25.82 -7.57
C GLY A 55 6.66 26.56 -7.63
N GLU A 56 7.73 25.89 -7.23
CA GLU A 56 9.08 26.44 -7.27
C GLU A 56 9.56 26.49 -8.72
N GLY A 57 9.78 27.69 -9.25
CA GLY A 57 10.27 27.88 -10.62
C GLY A 57 9.31 27.48 -11.75
N SER A 58 8.05 27.12 -11.43
CA SER A 58 7.02 26.66 -12.38
C SER A 58 5.61 26.94 -11.84
N LEU A 59 4.59 26.81 -12.69
CA LEU A 59 3.19 26.70 -12.23
C LEU A 59 3.04 25.48 -11.30
N ASN A 60 2.26 25.66 -10.23
CA ASN A 60 1.81 24.58 -9.35
C ASN A 60 1.10 23.49 -10.17
N MET A 61 1.46 22.24 -9.94
CA MET A 61 0.76 21.08 -10.49
C MET A 61 0.30 20.15 -9.36
N PRO A 62 -1.01 19.85 -9.25
CA PRO A 62 -2.09 20.32 -10.12
C PRO A 62 -2.35 21.83 -9.98
N GLY A 63 -2.78 22.47 -11.06
CA GLY A 63 -3.17 23.89 -11.04
C GLY A 63 -4.62 24.09 -10.58
N LEU A 64 -4.99 25.34 -10.25
CA LEU A 64 -6.36 25.73 -9.84
C LEU A 64 -7.48 25.16 -10.75
N PRO A 65 -7.39 25.25 -12.10
CA PRO A 65 -8.48 24.80 -12.97
C PRO A 65 -8.75 23.29 -12.93
N VAL A 66 -7.79 22.50 -12.44
CA VAL A 66 -7.86 21.04 -12.36
C VAL A 66 -7.88 20.55 -10.90
N GLY A 67 -8.25 21.44 -9.97
CA GLY A 67 -8.46 21.12 -8.56
C GLY A 67 -7.19 21.04 -7.71
N GLY A 68 -6.12 21.73 -8.11
CA GLY A 68 -5.00 22.05 -7.23
C GLY A 68 -5.02 23.51 -6.75
N PRO A 69 -3.94 24.04 -6.15
CA PRO A 69 -2.74 23.31 -5.71
C PRO A 69 -3.04 22.31 -4.59
N TRP A 70 -2.09 21.42 -4.29
CA TRP A 70 -2.19 20.61 -3.08
C TRP A 70 -2.18 21.51 -1.83
N PRO A 71 -3.00 21.18 -0.81
CA PRO A 71 -2.89 21.82 0.51
C PRO A 71 -1.50 21.63 1.13
N ALA A 72 -1.08 22.57 1.99
CA ALA A 72 0.25 22.55 2.59
C ALA A 72 0.51 21.27 3.41
N GLU A 73 -0.52 20.72 4.06
CA GLU A 73 -0.44 19.48 4.82
C GLU A 73 -0.18 18.24 3.95
N TRP A 74 -0.62 18.24 2.69
CA TRP A 74 -0.34 17.14 1.75
C TRP A 74 1.11 17.22 1.25
N ILE A 75 1.60 18.43 0.99
CA ILE A 75 3.00 18.67 0.65
C ILE A 75 3.90 18.23 1.80
N ALA A 76 3.58 18.65 3.04
CA ALA A 76 4.33 18.24 4.23
C ALA A 76 4.29 16.73 4.47
N LEU A 77 3.17 16.06 4.15
CA LEU A 77 3.07 14.60 4.22
C LEU A 77 3.98 13.92 3.18
N PHE A 78 4.05 14.44 1.96
CA PHE A 78 4.92 13.95 0.90
C PHE A 78 6.41 14.14 1.24
N GLU A 79 6.79 15.30 1.77
CA GLU A 79 8.16 15.57 2.26
C GLU A 79 8.57 14.61 3.37
N ARG A 80 7.67 14.39 4.34
CA ARG A 80 7.90 13.41 5.42
C ARG A 80 8.05 12.00 4.88
N TRP A 81 7.32 11.63 3.84
CA TRP A 81 7.48 10.32 3.18
C TRP A 81 8.83 10.22 2.47
N ILE A 82 9.25 11.25 1.73
CA ILE A 82 10.58 11.30 1.10
C ILE A 82 11.68 11.10 2.16
N ALA A 83 11.54 11.73 3.32
CA ALA A 83 12.50 11.61 4.42
C ALA A 83 12.61 10.19 5.03
N THR A 84 11.73 9.25 4.66
CA THR A 84 11.82 7.85 5.11
C THR A 84 12.67 6.95 4.20
N GLY A 85 13.10 7.43 3.03
CA GLY A 85 13.92 6.66 2.10
C GLY A 85 15.37 7.15 1.98
N SER A 86 16.08 6.60 1.00
CA SER A 86 17.46 6.94 0.65
C SER A 86 17.69 6.81 -0.85
N ASP A 87 18.89 7.13 -1.34
CA ASP A 87 19.19 7.03 -2.77
C ASP A 87 19.04 5.61 -3.33
N THR A 88 19.21 4.59 -2.49
CA THR A 88 19.16 3.17 -2.88
C THR A 88 17.89 2.46 -2.41
N THR A 89 17.01 3.14 -1.69
CA THR A 89 15.83 2.52 -1.08
C THR A 89 14.66 3.49 -1.14
N PRO A 90 13.55 3.13 -1.82
CA PRO A 90 12.36 3.95 -1.83
C PRO A 90 11.87 4.29 -0.43
N GLY A 91 11.14 5.41 -0.33
CA GLY A 91 10.43 5.78 0.90
C GLY A 91 9.57 4.64 1.41
N HIS A 92 9.25 4.68 2.69
CA HIS A 92 8.53 3.62 3.40
C HIS A 92 7.25 3.22 2.65
N HIS A 93 7.10 1.92 2.43
CA HIS A 93 6.12 1.30 1.54
C HIS A 93 5.74 -0.09 2.02
N LEU A 94 4.64 -0.61 1.50
CA LEU A 94 4.20 -1.98 1.72
C LEU A 94 4.97 -2.95 0.83
N VAL A 95 5.24 -4.13 1.34
CA VAL A 95 5.82 -5.24 0.59
C VAL A 95 4.75 -6.30 0.38
N VAL A 96 4.65 -6.87 -0.81
CA VAL A 96 3.84 -8.08 -1.02
C VAL A 96 4.61 -9.25 -0.41
N THR A 97 4.00 -9.94 0.55
CA THR A 97 4.62 -11.06 1.26
C THR A 97 3.90 -12.37 0.97
N LYS A 98 4.37 -13.47 1.56
CA LYS A 98 3.75 -14.80 1.47
C LYS A 98 3.64 -15.45 2.84
N PRO A 99 2.69 -16.38 3.03
CA PRO A 99 2.61 -17.11 4.27
C PRO A 99 3.75 -18.14 4.39
N ASP A 100 4.15 -18.42 5.63
CA ASP A 100 5.15 -19.47 5.95
C ASP A 100 4.61 -20.88 5.66
N GLN A 101 3.28 -21.02 5.65
CA GLN A 101 2.54 -22.26 5.45
C GLN A 101 1.29 -21.99 4.60
N ALA A 102 0.51 -23.03 4.28
CA ALA A 102 -0.75 -22.86 3.57
C ALA A 102 -1.72 -21.95 4.35
N TYR A 103 -2.55 -21.21 3.61
CA TYR A 103 -3.63 -20.42 4.20
C TYR A 103 -4.57 -21.28 5.05
N GLU A 104 -4.98 -20.74 6.20
CA GLU A 104 -5.82 -21.44 7.15
C GLU A 104 -7.26 -20.90 7.14
N TRP A 105 -8.23 -21.81 7.07
CA TRP A 105 -9.64 -21.49 7.28
C TRP A 105 -10.10 -21.93 8.66
N LYS A 106 -10.81 -21.05 9.35
CA LYS A 106 -11.51 -21.37 10.60
C LYS A 106 -13.00 -21.03 10.50
N ASN A 107 -13.86 -21.99 10.84
CA ASN A 107 -15.27 -21.74 11.07
C ASN A 107 -15.46 -21.08 12.45
N LEU A 108 -16.10 -19.90 12.48
CA LEU A 108 -16.38 -19.15 13.72
C LEU A 108 -17.84 -19.31 14.19
N GLY A 109 -18.56 -20.29 13.64
CA GLY A 109 -19.98 -20.54 13.87
C GLY A 109 -20.87 -19.87 12.82
N GLY A 110 -21.90 -20.61 12.38
CA GLY A 110 -22.84 -20.18 11.34
C GLY A 110 -22.14 -19.92 10.01
N GLU A 111 -22.44 -18.78 9.41
CA GLU A 111 -21.90 -18.33 8.11
C GLU A 111 -20.49 -17.74 8.19
N ARG A 112 -19.98 -17.45 9.40
CA ARG A 112 -18.70 -16.75 9.54
C ARG A 112 -17.53 -17.68 9.28
N ARG A 113 -16.63 -17.23 8.40
CA ARG A 113 -15.34 -17.85 8.11
C ARG A 113 -14.23 -16.86 8.39
N ARG A 114 -13.12 -17.36 8.90
CA ARG A 114 -11.88 -16.60 9.04
C ARG A 114 -10.80 -17.22 8.18
N LEU A 115 -10.29 -16.43 7.25
CA LEU A 115 -9.05 -16.70 6.53
C LEU A 115 -7.89 -16.22 7.39
N SER A 116 -6.78 -16.94 7.43
CA SER A 116 -5.58 -16.52 8.14
C SER A 116 -4.31 -16.93 7.39
N ALA A 117 -3.28 -16.09 7.52
CA ALA A 117 -1.92 -16.35 7.02
C ALA A 117 -0.93 -16.05 8.15
N MET A 118 -0.04 -17.00 8.43
CA MET A 118 1.11 -16.76 9.30
C MET A 118 2.30 -16.35 8.44
N VAL A 119 2.97 -15.27 8.79
CA VAL A 119 4.14 -14.74 8.08
C VAL A 119 5.25 -14.51 9.09
N THR A 120 6.46 -14.94 8.79
CA THR A 120 7.65 -14.58 9.56
C THR A 120 8.11 -13.20 9.12
N ALA A 121 7.77 -12.18 9.91
CA ALA A 121 8.25 -10.83 9.68
C ALA A 121 9.75 -10.74 9.94
N PRO A 122 10.51 -9.94 9.16
CA PRO A 122 11.96 -9.83 9.32
C PRO A 122 12.38 -9.13 10.61
N THR A 123 11.51 -8.30 11.18
CA THR A 123 11.76 -7.49 12.37
C THR A 123 10.51 -7.41 13.26
N GLU A 124 10.72 -7.16 14.55
CA GLU A 124 9.63 -6.79 15.45
C GLU A 124 8.96 -5.48 14.98
N GLY A 125 7.63 -5.40 15.10
CA GLY A 125 6.85 -4.20 14.77
C GLY A 125 6.28 -4.17 13.35
N CYS A 126 6.62 -5.14 12.50
CA CYS A 126 5.94 -5.36 11.23
C CYS A 126 4.44 -5.64 11.41
N ARG A 127 3.65 -5.27 10.42
CA ARG A 127 2.21 -5.57 10.36
C ARG A 127 1.88 -6.30 9.08
N VAL A 128 0.93 -7.24 9.13
CA VAL A 128 0.51 -8.00 7.94
C VAL A 128 -1.01 -8.06 7.89
N TRP A 129 -1.58 -7.86 6.70
CA TRP A 129 -3.01 -7.94 6.46
C TRP A 129 -3.33 -8.34 5.03
N PHE A 130 -4.60 -8.68 4.81
CA PHE A 130 -5.18 -8.83 3.49
C PHE A 130 -5.77 -7.48 3.05
N GLU A 131 -5.26 -6.90 1.98
CA GLU A 131 -5.88 -5.73 1.32
C GLU A 131 -6.90 -6.24 0.32
N LEU A 132 -8.13 -5.72 0.35
CA LEU A 132 -9.18 -6.09 -0.60
C LEU A 132 -9.01 -5.28 -1.90
N ASP A 133 -8.62 -5.95 -2.97
CA ASP A 133 -8.39 -5.32 -4.28
C ASP A 133 -9.68 -5.22 -5.10
N ALA A 134 -10.51 -6.27 -5.08
CA ALA A 134 -11.74 -6.31 -5.87
C ALA A 134 -12.82 -7.21 -5.24
N VAL A 135 -14.07 -6.88 -5.56
CA VAL A 135 -15.26 -7.65 -5.19
C VAL A 135 -16.06 -7.97 -6.46
N ALA A 136 -16.35 -9.24 -6.66
CA ALA A 136 -17.24 -9.74 -7.70
C ALA A 136 -18.28 -10.68 -7.08
N ALA A 137 -19.31 -11.05 -7.85
CA ALA A 137 -20.34 -11.97 -7.36
C ALA A 137 -19.71 -13.31 -6.92
N GLY A 138 -19.83 -13.64 -5.62
CA GLY A 138 -19.26 -14.86 -5.04
C GLY A 138 -17.74 -14.90 -4.93
N ARG A 139 -17.02 -13.81 -5.25
CA ARG A 139 -15.55 -13.77 -5.30
C ARG A 139 -14.99 -12.50 -4.68
N ARG A 140 -13.89 -12.64 -3.92
CA ARG A 140 -13.08 -11.52 -3.44
C ARG A 140 -11.62 -11.72 -3.81
N ASP A 141 -10.98 -10.66 -4.29
CA ASP A 141 -9.57 -10.64 -4.63
C ASP A 141 -8.82 -9.82 -3.59
N TYR A 142 -7.76 -10.39 -3.02
CA TYR A 142 -6.93 -9.74 -2.01
C TYR A 142 -5.46 -9.73 -2.41
N THR A 143 -4.68 -8.82 -1.82
CA THR A 143 -3.22 -8.88 -1.78
C THR A 143 -2.75 -9.05 -0.35
N LEU A 144 -1.81 -9.97 -0.10
CA LEU A 144 -1.18 -10.14 1.21
C LEU A 144 -0.02 -9.16 1.37
N HIS A 145 -0.21 -8.13 2.19
CA HIS A 145 0.78 -7.09 2.43
C HIS A 145 1.47 -7.25 3.78
N LEU A 146 2.75 -6.91 3.80
CA LEU A 146 3.55 -6.64 4.99
C LEU A 146 3.98 -5.16 4.99
N GLU A 147 3.68 -4.45 6.07
CA GLU A 147 4.28 -3.16 6.38
C GLU A 147 5.53 -3.40 7.23
N PRO A 148 6.72 -3.01 6.75
CA PRO A 148 7.94 -3.08 7.55
C PRO A 148 7.84 -2.19 8.79
N ALA A 149 8.54 -2.53 9.87
CA ALA A 149 8.72 -1.57 10.96
C ALA A 149 9.56 -0.36 10.47
N PHE A 150 9.22 0.84 10.95
CA PHE A 150 9.98 2.05 10.64
C PHE A 150 10.19 2.93 11.90
N PRO A 151 11.43 3.37 12.20
CA PRO A 151 12.67 2.94 11.55
C PRO A 151 12.91 1.43 11.73
N GLY A 152 13.54 0.77 10.76
CA GLY A 152 13.76 -0.67 10.80
C GLY A 152 14.67 -1.05 11.98
N PRO A 153 14.19 -1.79 12.99
CA PRO A 153 15.06 -2.29 14.04
C PRO A 153 15.96 -3.40 13.49
N PRO A 154 16.95 -3.88 14.28
CA PRO A 154 17.74 -5.05 13.91
C PRO A 154 16.83 -6.24 13.57
N ALA A 155 17.33 -7.13 12.70
CA ALA A 155 16.61 -8.35 12.33
C ALA A 155 16.23 -9.15 13.59
N ASP A 156 14.93 -9.41 13.72
CA ASP A 156 14.36 -10.21 14.79
C ASP A 156 13.13 -10.95 14.23
N PRO A 157 13.34 -12.12 13.60
CA PRO A 157 12.28 -12.84 12.91
C PRO A 157 11.12 -13.17 13.84
N THR A 158 9.98 -12.52 13.61
CA THR A 158 8.82 -12.59 14.50
C THR A 158 7.60 -13.10 13.73
N PRO A 159 6.91 -14.15 14.20
CA PRO A 159 5.68 -14.61 13.57
C PRO A 159 4.56 -13.58 13.78
N VAL A 160 3.97 -13.13 12.67
CA VAL A 160 2.83 -12.22 12.64
C VAL A 160 1.70 -12.83 11.81
N ARG A 161 0.46 -12.57 12.21
CA ARG A 161 -0.71 -13.20 11.59
C ARG A 161 -1.60 -12.16 10.93
N ALA A 162 -1.88 -12.34 9.64
CA ALA A 162 -2.97 -11.68 8.94
C ALA A 162 -4.27 -12.47 9.13
N THR A 163 -5.39 -11.77 9.29
CA THR A 163 -6.72 -12.37 9.40
C THR A 163 -7.74 -11.58 8.60
N GLU A 164 -8.62 -12.28 7.90
CA GLU A 164 -9.78 -11.70 7.24
C GLU A 164 -11.06 -12.46 7.60
N HIS A 165 -12.17 -11.75 7.73
CA HIS A 165 -13.46 -12.32 8.09
C HIS A 165 -14.46 -12.23 6.93
N LEU A 166 -15.10 -13.35 6.63
CA LEU A 166 -16.01 -13.49 5.50
C LEU A 166 -17.32 -14.15 5.93
N LEU A 167 -18.36 -13.90 5.15
CA LEU A 167 -19.62 -14.64 5.21
C LEU A 167 -19.65 -15.64 4.06
N ARG A 168 -19.85 -16.92 4.37
CA ARG A 168 -19.91 -18.01 3.39
C ARG A 168 -20.99 -17.76 2.33
N SER A 169 -22.13 -17.21 2.73
CA SER A 169 -23.23 -16.88 1.82
C SER A 169 -22.90 -15.81 0.77
N GLU A 170 -21.86 -15.00 1.00
CA GLU A 170 -21.46 -13.90 0.10
C GLU A 170 -20.28 -14.26 -0.79
N VAL A 171 -19.44 -15.20 -0.33
CA VAL A 171 -18.14 -15.49 -0.94
C VAL A 171 -17.95 -17.00 -1.02
N GLU A 172 -17.86 -17.49 -2.25
CA GLU A 172 -17.55 -18.88 -2.56
C GLU A 172 -16.04 -19.08 -2.78
N ARG A 173 -15.39 -18.06 -3.35
CA ARG A 173 -13.97 -18.08 -3.71
C ARG A 173 -13.24 -16.83 -3.27
N VAL A 174 -12.01 -17.04 -2.84
CA VAL A 174 -11.06 -15.99 -2.55
C VAL A 174 -9.83 -16.19 -3.43
N THR A 175 -9.37 -15.12 -4.06
CA THR A 175 -8.06 -15.11 -4.71
C THR A 175 -7.13 -14.22 -3.89
N VAL A 176 -5.93 -14.71 -3.58
CA VAL A 176 -4.90 -13.94 -2.87
C VAL A 176 -3.68 -13.80 -3.75
N ARG A 177 -3.28 -12.56 -4.05
CA ARG A 177 -1.98 -12.24 -4.62
C ARG A 177 -0.95 -12.13 -3.48
N ASP A 178 0.05 -12.98 -3.51
CA ASP A 178 1.17 -13.00 -2.57
C ASP A 178 2.51 -13.02 -3.32
N ALA A 179 3.62 -13.10 -2.59
CA ALA A 179 4.96 -13.07 -3.19
C ALA A 179 5.28 -14.31 -4.05
N ASP A 180 4.53 -15.42 -3.91
CA ASP A 180 4.68 -16.63 -4.74
C ASP A 180 3.70 -16.62 -5.94
N GLY A 181 2.81 -15.64 -6.05
CA GLY A 181 1.90 -15.44 -7.17
C GLY A 181 0.45 -15.36 -6.74
N THR A 182 -0.45 -15.93 -7.55
CA THR A 182 -1.89 -15.90 -7.31
C THR A 182 -2.36 -17.23 -6.75
N GLN A 183 -3.02 -17.20 -5.60
CA GLN A 183 -3.54 -18.36 -4.90
C GLN A 183 -5.07 -18.36 -4.94
N GLU A 184 -5.67 -19.46 -5.39
CA GLU A 184 -7.13 -19.62 -5.39
C GLU A 184 -7.59 -20.49 -4.22
N LEU A 185 -8.50 -19.95 -3.41
CA LEU A 185 -8.98 -20.57 -2.19
C LEU A 185 -10.51 -20.71 -2.25
N VAL A 186 -11.01 -21.90 -1.93
CA VAL A 186 -12.45 -22.15 -1.79
C VAL A 186 -12.86 -21.90 -0.34
N VAL A 187 -13.96 -21.18 -0.13
CA VAL A 187 -14.50 -20.91 1.20
C VAL A 187 -15.27 -22.16 1.70
N PRO A 188 -14.88 -22.75 2.85
CA PRO A 188 -15.46 -24.02 3.32
C PRO A 188 -16.87 -23.91 3.93
#